data_AF-A0A3D5STS8-F1
#
_entry.id   AF-A0A3D5STS8-F1
#
_cell.length_a   1.000
_cell.length_b   1.000
_cell.length_c   1.000
_cell.angle_alpha   90.00
_cell.angle_beta   90.00
_cell.angle_gamma   90.00
#
_symmetry.space_group_name_H-M   'P 1'
#
loop_
_entity.id
_entity.type
_entity.pdbx_description
1 polymer ?
#
loop_
_entity_poly.entity_id
_entity_poly.type
_entity_poly.pdbx_seq_one_letter_code
_entity_poly.pdbx_strand_id
1 'polypeptide(L)'
;MSTLSRDLRRALENTVRQARRTAEPGARKVIEQLAVHHHEPWPGMTPSQRELRNRLRAHGRQLGDRHDDRRGVQGIDRLTTECAYEDWHRMLFARYLAECELLIEPQSGVAISLAECEELARAEGRDWLELAAEYAQRMLPQIFRSGDPVLEVALPPETRSALEDLMKALPRDVFVADDSLGWVYQYWQADRKEEVNRSERKIGADELPAVTQLFTEDYMV
;
A
#
# COMPACT_ATOMS: atom_id res chain seq x y z
N MET A 1 -10.95 -25.48 4.80
CA MET A 1 -10.82 -24.35 3.88
C MET A 1 -12.13 -23.59 3.89
N SER A 2 -12.12 -22.37 4.43
CA SER A 2 -13.32 -21.53 4.55
C SER A 2 -13.26 -20.43 3.51
N THR A 3 -14.35 -20.24 2.79
CA THR A 3 -14.48 -19.18 1.79
C THR A 3 -15.37 -18.08 2.32
N LEU A 4 -15.15 -16.86 1.86
CA LEU A 4 -15.95 -15.72 2.31
C LEU A 4 -17.42 -15.85 1.90
N SER A 5 -18.30 -15.60 2.88
CA SER A 5 -19.73 -15.44 2.62
C SER A 5 -19.96 -14.24 1.68
N ARG A 6 -21.14 -14.16 1.07
CA ARG A 6 -21.49 -13.02 0.20
C ARG A 6 -21.43 -11.68 0.94
N ASP A 7 -21.87 -11.67 2.20
CA ASP A 7 -21.89 -10.45 3.01
C ASP A 7 -20.49 -10.01 3.41
N LEU A 8 -19.63 -10.97 3.77
CA LEU A 8 -18.21 -10.70 4.06
C LEU A 8 -17.46 -10.20 2.83
N ARG A 9 -17.70 -10.78 1.65
CA ARG A 9 -17.11 -10.29 0.38
C ARG A 9 -17.53 -8.86 0.09
N ARG A 10 -18.82 -8.53 0.28
CA ARG A 10 -19.31 -7.16 0.06
C ARG A 10 -18.70 -6.17 1.06
N ALA A 11 -18.56 -6.55 2.32
CA ALA A 11 -17.91 -5.73 3.33
C ALA A 11 -16.43 -5.50 2.98
N LEU A 12 -15.73 -6.55 2.55
CA LEU A 12 -14.34 -6.48 2.09
C LEU A 12 -14.20 -5.56 0.87
N GLU A 13 -15.03 -5.72 -0.15
CA GLU A 13 -15.03 -4.87 -1.35
C GLU A 13 -15.17 -3.39 -1.00
N ASN A 14 -16.20 -3.05 -0.22
CA ASN A 14 -16.45 -1.67 0.19
C ASN A 14 -15.27 -1.08 0.96
N THR A 15 -14.70 -1.88 1.88
CA THR A 15 -13.57 -1.45 2.72
C THR A 15 -12.32 -1.21 1.89
N VAL A 16 -11.95 -2.15 1.00
CA VAL A 16 -10.75 -2.05 0.16
C VAL A 16 -10.87 -0.86 -0.81
N ARG A 17 -12.03 -0.66 -1.44
CA ARG A 17 -12.26 0.51 -2.31
C ARG A 17 -12.17 1.82 -1.52
N GLN A 18 -12.73 1.87 -0.32
CA GLN A 18 -12.63 3.05 0.55
C GLN A 18 -11.20 3.30 1.03
N ALA A 19 -10.45 2.24 1.34
CA ALA A 19 -9.06 2.32 1.72
C ALA A 19 -8.21 2.93 0.60
N ARG A 20 -8.39 2.48 -0.65
CA ARG A 20 -7.72 3.06 -1.82
C ARG A 20 -8.01 4.56 -1.95
N ARG A 21 -9.29 4.95 -1.89
CA ARG A 21 -9.72 6.36 -1.97
C ARG A 21 -9.20 7.23 -0.82
N THR A 22 -8.79 6.61 0.28
CA THR A 22 -8.23 7.29 1.45
C THR A 22 -6.69 7.37 1.36
N ALA A 23 -6.05 6.27 0.95
CA ALA A 23 -4.61 6.13 0.86
C ALA A 23 -4.00 6.97 -0.29
N GLU A 24 -4.59 6.95 -1.50
CA GLU A 24 -4.04 7.66 -2.65
C GLU A 24 -3.91 9.19 -2.43
N PRO A 25 -4.93 9.90 -1.92
CA PRO A 25 -4.77 11.32 -1.58
C PRO A 25 -3.71 11.58 -0.49
N GLY A 26 -3.63 10.70 0.51
CA GLY A 26 -2.62 10.78 1.57
C GLY A 26 -1.20 10.61 1.04
N ALA A 27 -0.98 9.59 0.20
CA ALA A 27 0.29 9.32 -0.47
C ALA A 27 0.70 10.50 -1.35
N ARG A 28 -0.23 11.01 -2.17
CA ARG A 28 0.00 12.17 -3.04
C ARG A 28 0.49 13.38 -2.25
N LYS A 29 -0.17 13.69 -1.13
CA LYS A 29 0.19 14.83 -0.27
C LYS A 29 1.65 14.75 0.17
N VAL A 30 2.12 13.58 0.59
CA VAL A 30 3.52 13.39 1.05
C VAL A 30 4.49 13.44 -0.13
N ILE A 31 4.17 12.80 -1.25
CA ILE A 31 4.98 12.82 -2.48
C ILE A 31 5.15 14.25 -3.01
N GLU A 32 4.10 15.08 -2.92
CA GLU A 32 4.14 16.50 -3.28
C GLU A 32 4.96 17.32 -2.29
N GLN A 33 4.84 17.05 -0.98
CA GLN A 33 5.70 17.65 0.05
C GLN A 33 7.19 17.31 -0.16
N LEU A 34 7.50 16.14 -0.74
CA LEU A 34 8.86 15.76 -1.12
C LEU A 34 9.29 16.32 -2.49
N ALA A 35 8.51 17.21 -3.12
CA ALA A 35 8.82 17.84 -4.40
C ALA A 35 9.07 16.83 -5.54
N VAL A 36 8.51 15.63 -5.49
CA VAL A 36 8.78 14.58 -6.49
C VAL A 36 8.28 14.98 -7.88
N HIS A 37 7.13 15.64 -7.95
CA HIS A 37 6.56 16.17 -9.20
C HIS A 37 7.31 17.40 -9.75
N HIS A 38 7.98 18.13 -8.87
CA HIS A 38 8.60 19.42 -9.19
C HIS A 38 10.03 19.25 -9.71
N HIS A 39 10.53 20.21 -10.49
CA HIS A 39 11.84 20.12 -11.14
C HIS A 39 13.02 20.17 -10.15
N GLU A 40 12.92 21.02 -9.13
CA GLU A 40 13.90 21.13 -8.05
C GLU A 40 13.30 20.76 -6.68
N PRO A 41 14.13 20.29 -5.73
CA PRO A 41 13.70 20.06 -4.34
C PRO A 41 13.35 21.38 -3.65
N TRP A 42 12.45 21.33 -2.64
CA TRP A 42 12.15 22.52 -1.85
C TRP A 42 13.37 22.99 -1.04
N PRO A 43 13.58 24.32 -0.87
CA PRO A 43 14.75 24.85 -0.17
C PRO A 43 14.96 24.27 1.23
N GLY A 44 13.88 24.04 1.98
CA GLY A 44 13.91 23.52 3.36
C GLY A 44 14.09 22.01 3.50
N MET A 45 14.21 21.26 2.40
CA MET A 45 14.37 19.80 2.47
C MET A 45 15.74 19.40 3.04
N THR A 46 15.72 18.47 4.00
CA THR A 46 16.93 17.85 4.56
C THR A 46 17.67 17.01 3.52
N PRO A 47 18.94 16.64 3.77
CA PRO A 47 19.67 15.72 2.90
C PRO A 47 18.96 14.37 2.68
N SER A 48 18.41 13.77 3.73
CA SER A 48 17.67 12.51 3.66
C SER A 48 16.37 12.64 2.85
N GLN A 49 15.63 13.74 3.00
CA GLN A 49 14.44 14.01 2.19
C GLN A 49 14.80 14.18 0.70
N ARG A 50 15.93 14.83 0.39
CA ARG A 50 16.40 15.00 -0.99
C ARG A 50 16.82 13.66 -1.61
N GLU A 51 17.47 12.81 -0.83
CA GLU A 51 17.83 11.45 -1.25
C GLU A 51 16.58 10.60 -1.53
N LEU A 52 15.63 10.56 -0.60
CA LEU A 52 14.35 9.87 -0.77
C LEU A 52 13.60 10.39 -2.00
N ARG A 53 13.50 11.71 -2.18
CA ARG A 53 12.92 12.32 -3.39
C ARG A 53 13.55 11.79 -4.66
N ASN A 54 14.88 11.72 -4.72
CA ASN A 54 15.58 11.29 -5.94
C ASN A 54 15.29 9.82 -6.26
N ARG A 55 15.25 8.95 -5.24
CA ARG A 55 14.86 7.55 -5.40
C ARG A 55 13.40 7.42 -5.82
N LEU A 56 12.48 8.13 -5.17
CA LEU A 56 11.06 8.19 -5.55
C LEU A 56 10.86 8.66 -7.00
N ARG A 57 11.59 9.68 -7.44
CA ARG A 57 11.54 10.13 -8.84
C ARG A 57 12.01 9.03 -9.79
N ALA A 58 13.13 8.38 -9.49
CA ALA A 58 13.65 7.29 -10.30
C ALA A 58 12.67 6.12 -10.38
N HIS A 59 12.08 5.75 -9.25
CA HIS A 59 11.07 4.71 -9.13
C HIS A 59 9.80 5.05 -9.93
N GLY A 60 9.25 6.26 -9.76
CA GLY A 60 8.11 6.72 -10.55
C GLY A 60 8.34 6.63 -12.06
N ARG A 61 9.55 6.95 -12.55
CA ARG A 61 9.89 6.77 -13.98
C ARG A 61 9.93 5.31 -14.40
N GLN A 62 10.40 4.40 -13.54
CA GLN A 62 10.38 2.95 -13.80
C GLN A 62 8.95 2.42 -13.89
N LEU A 63 8.05 2.93 -13.04
CA LEU A 63 6.62 2.62 -13.12
C LEU A 63 5.96 3.18 -14.38
N GLY A 64 6.55 4.21 -15.00
CA GLY A 64 6.06 4.88 -16.20
C GLY A 64 5.41 6.24 -15.98
N ASP A 65 5.66 6.90 -14.84
CA ASP A 65 5.32 8.31 -14.67
C ASP A 65 6.08 9.16 -15.70
N ARG A 66 5.33 10.00 -16.43
CA ARG A 66 5.88 10.80 -17.54
C ARG A 66 6.85 11.85 -17.02
N HIS A 67 7.97 12.02 -17.71
CA HIS A 67 8.96 13.05 -17.42
C HIS A 67 9.00 14.07 -18.56
N ASP A 68 8.93 15.36 -18.22
CA ASP A 68 9.14 16.46 -19.17
C ASP A 68 10.59 16.95 -19.03
N ASP A 69 11.46 16.55 -19.96
CA ASP A 69 12.88 16.92 -19.94
C ASP A 69 13.13 18.44 -20.07
N ARG A 70 12.18 19.20 -20.65
CA ARG A 70 12.34 20.65 -20.83
C ARG A 70 12.01 21.42 -19.56
N ARG A 71 10.97 20.99 -18.84
CA ARG A 71 10.50 21.63 -17.61
C ARG A 71 11.05 20.98 -16.35
N GLY A 72 11.62 19.78 -16.45
CA GLY A 72 12.10 18.96 -15.33
C GLY A 72 10.98 18.39 -14.44
N VAL A 73 9.72 18.61 -14.79
CA VAL A 73 8.56 18.12 -14.02
C VAL A 73 8.31 16.63 -14.33
N GLN A 74 7.75 15.93 -13.35
CA GLN A 74 7.43 14.52 -13.45
C GLN A 74 5.98 14.27 -13.02
N GLY A 75 5.30 13.36 -13.70
CA GLY A 75 4.09 12.74 -13.18
C GLY A 75 4.37 12.01 -11.87
N ILE A 76 3.33 11.81 -11.08
CA ILE A 76 3.40 11.08 -9.81
C ILE A 76 2.20 10.16 -9.62
N ASP A 77 1.42 9.92 -10.67
CA ASP A 77 0.14 9.20 -10.55
C ASP A 77 0.38 7.72 -10.27
N ARG A 78 1.35 7.11 -10.95
CA ARG A 78 1.70 5.70 -10.74
C ARG A 78 2.41 5.51 -9.40
N LEU A 79 3.37 6.37 -9.09
CA LEU A 79 4.04 6.36 -7.80
C LEU A 79 3.07 6.53 -6.63
N THR A 80 2.09 7.43 -6.76
CA THR A 80 1.04 7.62 -5.75
C THR A 80 0.21 6.35 -5.57
N THR A 81 -0.17 5.71 -6.67
CA THR A 81 -0.98 4.48 -6.66
C THR A 81 -0.25 3.34 -5.96
N GLU A 82 1.03 3.15 -6.29
CA GLU A 82 1.85 2.09 -5.70
C GLU A 82 2.15 2.36 -4.22
N CYS A 83 2.49 3.60 -3.84
CA CYS A 83 2.67 3.97 -2.43
C CYS A 83 1.41 3.68 -1.60
N ALA A 84 0.24 4.08 -2.10
CA ALA A 84 -1.03 3.79 -1.43
C ALA A 84 -1.31 2.28 -1.32
N TYR A 85 -0.97 1.52 -2.37
CA TYR A 85 -1.13 0.08 -2.40
C TYR A 85 -0.26 -0.61 -1.37
N GLU A 86 1.04 -0.31 -1.35
CA GLU A 86 2.01 -0.88 -0.44
C GLU A 86 1.68 -0.58 1.03
N ASP A 87 1.27 0.66 1.35
CA ASP A 87 0.81 1.05 2.69
C ASP A 87 -0.42 0.28 3.16
N TRP A 88 -1.42 0.13 2.31
CA TRP A 88 -2.61 -0.61 2.69
C TRP A 88 -2.34 -2.12 2.82
N HIS A 89 -1.59 -2.70 1.88
CA HIS A 89 -1.34 -4.13 1.86
C HIS A 89 -0.38 -4.55 2.98
N ARG A 90 0.68 -3.79 3.30
CA ARG A 90 1.54 -4.13 4.45
C ARG A 90 0.75 -4.24 5.75
N MET A 91 -0.22 -3.34 5.95
CA MET A 91 -1.07 -3.33 7.13
C MET A 91 -2.04 -4.51 7.13
N LEU A 92 -2.70 -4.79 5.99
CA LEU A 92 -3.55 -5.97 5.87
C LEU A 92 -2.78 -7.26 6.11
N PHE A 93 -1.59 -7.41 5.52
CA PHE A 93 -0.76 -8.60 5.70
C PHE A 93 -0.32 -8.78 7.14
N ALA A 94 0.05 -7.71 7.84
CA ALA A 94 0.34 -7.78 9.27
C ALA A 94 -0.86 -8.33 10.06
N ARG A 95 -2.08 -7.90 9.72
CA ARG A 95 -3.30 -8.44 10.32
C ARG A 95 -3.58 -9.90 9.91
N TYR A 96 -3.44 -10.27 8.64
CA TYR A 96 -3.57 -11.66 8.19
C TYR A 96 -2.63 -12.58 8.96
N LEU A 97 -1.35 -12.18 9.08
CA LEU A 97 -0.35 -12.94 9.82
C LEU A 97 -0.74 -13.05 11.29
N ALA A 98 -1.17 -11.97 11.95
CA ALA A 98 -1.54 -12.02 13.36
C ALA A 98 -2.77 -12.91 13.62
N GLU A 99 -3.82 -12.82 12.79
CA GLU A 99 -5.06 -13.59 12.94
C GLU A 99 -4.87 -15.09 12.66
N CYS A 100 -3.83 -15.43 11.90
CA CYS A 100 -3.39 -16.78 11.59
C CYS A 100 -2.27 -17.30 12.51
N GLU A 101 -1.88 -16.56 13.56
CA GLU A 101 -0.79 -16.92 14.49
C GLU A 101 0.58 -17.07 13.79
N LEU A 102 0.82 -16.25 12.77
CA LEU A 102 2.02 -16.24 11.94
C LEU A 102 2.79 -14.91 12.00
N LEU A 103 2.33 -13.88 12.73
CA LEU A 103 3.11 -12.65 12.86
C LEU A 103 4.24 -12.86 13.86
N ILE A 104 5.47 -13.07 13.38
CA ILE A 104 6.61 -13.42 14.22
C ILE A 104 7.35 -12.17 14.70
N GLU A 105 7.51 -12.03 16.01
CA GLU A 105 8.40 -11.04 16.61
C GLU A 105 9.86 -11.45 16.38
N PRO A 106 10.69 -10.62 15.71
CA PRO A 106 11.98 -11.09 15.20
C PRO A 106 13.03 -11.44 16.27
N GLN A 107 12.94 -10.88 17.47
CA GLN A 107 13.95 -11.08 18.51
C GLN A 107 13.70 -12.36 19.30
N SER A 108 12.45 -12.65 19.65
CA SER A 108 12.03 -13.86 20.37
C SER A 108 11.76 -15.04 19.44
N GLY A 109 11.42 -14.78 18.16
CA GLY A 109 11.00 -15.79 17.20
C GLY A 109 9.61 -16.37 17.47
N VAL A 110 8.80 -15.69 18.30
CA VAL A 110 7.47 -16.14 18.73
C VAL A 110 6.38 -15.40 17.95
N ALA A 111 5.28 -16.09 17.64
CA ALA A 111 4.10 -15.48 17.06
C ALA A 111 3.40 -14.58 18.08
N ILE A 112 3.04 -13.37 17.66
CA ILE A 112 2.37 -12.38 18.50
C ILE A 112 1.04 -11.93 17.87
N SER A 113 0.09 -11.60 18.74
CA SER A 113 -1.16 -10.94 18.38
C SER A 113 -0.96 -9.44 18.10
N LEU A 114 -1.96 -8.79 17.49
CA LEU A 114 -1.92 -7.35 17.30
C LEU A 114 -1.91 -6.58 18.64
N ALA A 115 -2.56 -7.12 19.68
CA ALA A 115 -2.57 -6.50 21.00
C ALA A 115 -1.17 -6.51 21.64
N GLU A 116 -0.46 -7.64 21.55
CA GLU A 116 0.93 -7.73 22.00
C GLU A 116 1.85 -6.82 21.18
N CYS A 117 1.62 -6.72 19.86
CA CYS A 117 2.35 -5.79 19.01
C CYS A 117 2.12 -4.32 19.40
N GLU A 118 0.88 -3.96 19.77
CA GLU A 118 0.55 -2.62 20.27
C GLU A 118 1.26 -2.30 21.60
N GLU A 119 1.31 -3.26 22.52
CA GLU A 119 2.03 -3.13 23.79
C GLU A 119 3.54 -2.94 23.58
N LEU A 120 4.14 -3.73 22.68
CA LEU A 120 5.55 -3.60 22.30
C LEU A 120 5.85 -2.24 21.67
N ALA A 121 5.05 -1.81 20.68
CA ALA A 121 5.22 -0.52 20.03
C ALA A 121 5.11 0.64 21.02
N ARG A 122 4.16 0.57 21.97
CA ARG A 122 4.01 1.56 23.03
C ARG A 122 5.25 1.62 23.94
N ALA A 123 5.84 0.48 24.28
CA ALA A 123 7.08 0.44 25.08
C ALA A 123 8.28 1.06 24.34
N GLU A 124 8.32 0.93 23.02
CA GLU A 124 9.36 1.52 22.16
C GLU A 124 9.08 2.99 21.76
N GLY A 125 7.90 3.53 22.07
CA GLY A 125 7.47 4.86 21.62
C GLY A 125 7.25 4.94 20.11
N ARG A 126 6.85 3.82 19.49
CA ARG A 126 6.63 3.67 18.04
C ARG A 126 5.15 3.54 17.71
N ASP A 127 4.83 3.76 16.45
CA ASP A 127 3.53 3.42 15.88
C ASP A 127 3.40 1.90 15.73
N TRP A 128 2.30 1.33 16.24
CA TRP A 128 2.13 -0.12 16.26
C TRP A 128 1.86 -0.73 14.89
N LEU A 129 1.23 0.01 13.98
CA LEU A 129 1.00 -0.44 12.60
C LEU A 129 2.31 -0.47 11.83
N GLU A 130 3.17 0.53 12.02
CA GLU A 130 4.50 0.54 11.44
C GLU A 130 5.35 -0.63 11.95
N LEU A 131 5.27 -0.94 13.25
CA LEU A 131 5.96 -2.09 13.83
C LEU A 131 5.44 -3.42 13.27
N ALA A 132 4.12 -3.62 13.27
CA ALA A 132 3.50 -4.84 12.76
C ALA A 132 3.79 -5.04 11.27
N ALA A 133 3.74 -3.96 10.49
CA ALA A 133 4.09 -3.98 9.08
C ALA A 133 5.58 -4.30 8.87
N GLU A 134 6.49 -3.74 9.67
CA GLU A 134 7.91 -4.07 9.58
C GLU A 134 8.16 -5.58 9.80
N TYR A 135 7.49 -6.17 10.79
CA TYR A 135 7.59 -7.61 11.05
C TYR A 135 7.05 -8.41 9.85
N ALA A 136 5.87 -8.05 9.34
CA ALA A 136 5.29 -8.68 8.16
C ALA A 136 6.20 -8.59 6.92
N GLN A 137 6.81 -7.43 6.68
CA GLN A 137 7.73 -7.21 5.55
C GLN A 137 8.96 -8.12 5.63
N ARG A 138 9.55 -8.28 6.82
CA ARG A 138 10.68 -9.21 7.02
C ARG A 138 10.31 -10.66 6.72
N MET A 139 9.06 -11.04 6.98
CA MET A 139 8.54 -12.37 6.71
C MET A 139 8.18 -12.60 5.24
N LEU A 140 7.87 -11.53 4.50
CA LEU A 140 7.37 -11.59 3.13
C LEU A 140 8.27 -10.81 2.15
N PRO A 141 9.58 -11.10 2.09
CA PRO A 141 10.54 -10.30 1.28
C PRO A 141 10.28 -10.37 -0.23
N GLN A 142 9.54 -11.38 -0.68
CA GLN A 142 9.15 -11.53 -2.09
C GLN A 142 7.96 -10.63 -2.47
N ILE A 143 7.14 -10.24 -1.49
CA ILE A 143 5.97 -9.37 -1.67
C ILE A 143 6.41 -7.93 -1.40
N PHE A 144 6.97 -7.69 -0.20
CA PHE A 144 7.44 -6.37 0.22
C PHE A 144 8.95 -6.28 0.07
N ARG A 145 9.40 -5.63 -1.00
CA ARG A 145 10.82 -5.55 -1.32
C ARG A 145 11.54 -4.59 -0.37
N SER A 146 12.53 -5.11 0.35
CA SER A 146 13.42 -4.29 1.16
C SER A 146 14.14 -3.25 0.30
N GLY A 147 14.11 -1.99 0.73
CA GLY A 147 14.73 -0.86 0.03
C GLY A 147 13.85 -0.20 -1.05
N ASP A 148 12.58 -0.61 -1.19
CA ASP A 148 11.63 0.11 -2.03
C ASP A 148 11.38 1.51 -1.46
N PRO A 149 11.64 2.59 -2.23
CA PRO A 149 11.48 3.95 -1.73
C PRO A 149 10.04 4.30 -1.36
N VAL A 150 9.01 3.62 -1.88
CA VAL A 150 7.63 3.93 -1.49
C VAL A 150 7.32 3.48 -0.06
N LEU A 151 8.00 2.43 0.44
CA LEU A 151 7.83 1.94 1.81
C LEU A 151 8.37 2.90 2.87
N GLU A 152 9.27 3.81 2.47
CA GLU A 152 9.83 4.88 3.31
C GLU A 152 8.94 6.14 3.34
N VAL A 153 7.86 6.19 2.56
CA VAL A 153 6.88 7.27 2.59
C VAL A 153 5.95 7.06 3.78
N ALA A 154 6.08 7.89 4.81
CA ALA A 154 5.16 7.88 5.94
C ALA A 154 3.87 8.65 5.59
N LEU A 155 2.74 7.95 5.50
CA LEU A 155 1.44 8.57 5.24
C LEU A 155 1.06 9.56 6.37
N PRO A 156 0.25 10.60 6.05
CA PRO A 156 -0.20 11.56 7.06
C PRO A 156 -0.93 10.85 8.22
N PRO A 157 -0.78 11.31 9.48
CA PRO A 157 -1.43 10.67 10.63
C PRO A 157 -2.94 10.49 10.47
N GLU A 158 -3.62 11.46 9.87
CA GLU A 158 -5.06 11.39 9.58
C GLU A 158 -5.40 10.28 8.58
N THR A 159 -4.54 10.07 7.58
CA THR A 159 -4.70 8.99 6.61
C THR A 159 -4.45 7.64 7.27
N ARG A 160 -3.37 7.50 8.05
CA ARG A 160 -3.05 6.26 8.76
C ARG A 160 -4.17 5.84 9.71
N SER A 161 -4.67 6.77 10.52
CA SER A 161 -5.80 6.51 11.44
C SER A 161 -7.06 6.07 10.69
N ALA A 162 -7.39 6.69 9.55
CA ALA A 162 -8.56 6.29 8.78
C ALA A 162 -8.39 4.90 8.15
N LEU A 163 -7.19 4.56 7.67
CA LEU A 163 -6.89 3.21 7.18
C LEU A 163 -6.96 2.17 8.31
N GLU A 164 -6.45 2.50 9.49
CA GLU A 164 -6.54 1.64 10.68
C GLU A 164 -7.99 1.32 11.04
N ASP A 165 -8.87 2.33 11.07
CA ASP A 165 -10.29 2.16 11.36
C ASP A 165 -10.98 1.26 10.33
N LEU A 166 -10.67 1.45 9.04
CA LEU A 166 -11.17 0.61 7.95
C LEU A 166 -10.71 -0.84 8.11
N MET A 167 -9.43 -1.05 8.42
CA MET A 167 -8.91 -2.37 8.70
C MET A 167 -9.66 -2.97 9.89
N LYS A 168 -9.69 -2.31 11.06
CA LYS A 168 -10.33 -2.80 12.30
C LYS A 168 -11.80 -3.15 12.12
N ALA A 169 -12.52 -2.45 11.26
CA ALA A 169 -13.92 -2.73 10.95
C ALA A 169 -14.14 -4.09 10.24
N LEU A 170 -13.11 -4.66 9.60
CA LEU A 170 -13.21 -6.00 9.01
C LEU A 170 -13.23 -7.07 10.11
N PRO A 171 -14.19 -8.02 10.04
CA PRO A 171 -14.28 -9.10 11.02
C PRO A 171 -13.16 -10.12 10.83
N ARG A 172 -12.81 -10.83 11.91
CA ARG A 172 -11.76 -11.87 11.90
C ARG A 172 -11.92 -12.90 10.78
N ASP A 173 -13.15 -13.30 10.47
CA ASP A 173 -13.46 -14.27 9.41
C ASP A 173 -12.91 -13.86 8.03
N VAL A 174 -12.70 -12.55 7.79
CA VAL A 174 -12.02 -12.05 6.59
C VAL A 174 -10.57 -12.50 6.54
N PHE A 175 -9.88 -12.54 7.67
CA PHE A 175 -8.44 -12.77 7.73
C PHE A 175 -8.06 -14.25 7.78
N VAL A 176 -9.02 -15.14 8.08
CA VAL A 176 -8.78 -16.59 8.15
C VAL A 176 -9.36 -17.36 6.96
N ALA A 177 -10.03 -16.67 6.04
CA ALA A 177 -10.59 -17.28 4.83
C ALA A 177 -9.57 -17.36 3.70
N ASP A 178 -9.54 -18.50 3.00
CA ASP A 178 -8.50 -18.83 2.02
C ASP A 178 -8.58 -17.98 0.75
N ASP A 179 -9.79 -17.54 0.36
CA ASP A 179 -10.01 -16.75 -0.85
C ASP A 179 -9.92 -15.23 -0.61
N SER A 180 -9.82 -14.80 0.65
CA SER A 180 -9.89 -13.40 1.05
C SER A 180 -8.81 -12.53 0.42
N LEU A 181 -7.56 -13.00 0.45
CA LEU A 181 -6.44 -12.25 -0.10
C LEU A 181 -6.59 -12.04 -1.63
N GLY A 182 -7.08 -13.06 -2.35
CA GLY A 182 -7.38 -12.95 -3.77
C GLY A 182 -8.44 -11.88 -4.07
N TRP A 183 -9.45 -11.76 -3.21
CA TRP A 183 -10.48 -10.72 -3.31
C TRP A 183 -9.93 -9.31 -3.03
N VAL A 184 -9.04 -9.14 -2.04
CA VAL A 184 -8.42 -7.84 -1.72
C VAL A 184 -7.78 -7.24 -2.98
N TYR A 185 -6.94 -7.99 -3.67
CA TYR A 185 -6.27 -7.50 -4.87
C TYR A 185 -7.25 -7.16 -6.00
N GLN A 186 -8.27 -8.01 -6.22
CA GLN A 186 -9.30 -7.75 -7.22
C GLN A 186 -10.07 -6.46 -6.92
N TYR A 187 -10.43 -6.24 -5.66
CA TYR A 187 -11.19 -5.07 -5.24
C TYR A 187 -10.36 -3.79 -5.24
N TRP A 188 -9.06 -3.87 -4.94
CA TRP A 188 -8.16 -2.71 -5.05
C TRP A 188 -8.18 -2.15 -6.47
N GLN A 189 -8.12 -3.01 -7.48
CA GLN A 189 -8.09 -2.58 -8.89
C GLN A 189 -9.46 -2.23 -9.50
N ALA A 190 -10.55 -2.47 -8.79
CA ALA A 190 -11.90 -2.33 -9.32
C ALA A 190 -12.23 -0.89 -9.77
N ASP A 191 -11.91 0.12 -8.95
CA ASP A 191 -12.18 1.53 -9.28
C ASP A 191 -11.45 1.98 -10.56
N ARG A 192 -10.17 1.62 -10.68
CA ARG A 192 -9.37 1.97 -11.86
C ARG A 192 -9.88 1.27 -13.12
N LYS A 193 -10.29 0.01 -13.00
CA LYS A 193 -10.90 -0.75 -14.09
C LYS A 193 -12.22 -0.11 -14.55
N GLU A 194 -13.08 0.29 -13.62
CA GLU A 194 -14.34 0.99 -13.93
C GLU A 194 -14.10 2.33 -14.63
N GLU A 195 -13.10 3.11 -14.18
CA GLU A 195 -12.72 4.39 -14.78
C GLU A 195 -12.24 4.21 -16.24
N VAL A 196 -11.33 3.26 -16.47
CA VAL A 196 -10.81 2.95 -17.81
C VAL A 196 -11.94 2.53 -18.74
N ASN A 197 -12.79 1.60 -18.30
CA ASN A 197 -13.93 1.11 -19.09
C ASN A 197 -14.92 2.24 -19.44
N ARG A 198 -15.19 3.15 -18.50
CA ARG A 198 -16.08 4.30 -18.74
C ARG A 198 -15.46 5.35 -19.65
N SER A 199 -14.13 5.43 -19.71
CA SER A 199 -13.45 6.44 -20.53
C SER A 199 -13.59 6.20 -22.04
N GLU A 200 -14.04 5.03 -22.49
CA GLU A 200 -14.17 4.58 -23.90
C GLU A 200 -12.91 4.81 -24.75
N ARG A 201 -11.77 5.15 -24.12
CA ARG A 201 -10.50 5.33 -24.80
C ARG A 201 -9.99 3.97 -25.26
N LYS A 202 -9.35 3.96 -26.43
CA LYS A 202 -8.69 2.76 -26.95
C LYS A 202 -7.67 2.30 -25.91
N ILE A 203 -7.87 1.09 -25.38
CA ILE A 203 -7.00 0.48 -24.36
C ILE A 203 -5.57 0.46 -24.90
N GLY A 204 -4.69 1.27 -24.30
CA GLY A 204 -3.26 1.34 -24.60
C GLY A 204 -2.42 0.66 -23.51
N ALA A 205 -1.10 0.83 -23.59
CA ALA A 205 -0.14 0.29 -22.61
C ALA A 205 -0.43 0.75 -21.16
N ASP A 206 -1.00 1.94 -20.99
CA ASP A 206 -1.29 2.54 -19.69
C ASP A 206 -2.61 2.00 -19.07
N GLU A 207 -3.53 1.52 -19.92
CA GLU A 207 -4.84 0.99 -19.52
C GLU A 207 -4.86 -0.54 -19.43
N LEU A 208 -3.94 -1.22 -20.11
CA LEU A 208 -3.83 -2.69 -20.18
C LEU A 208 -3.74 -3.37 -18.80
N PRO A 209 -2.97 -2.87 -17.81
CA PRO A 209 -2.90 -3.49 -16.50
C PRO A 209 -4.22 -3.50 -15.72
N ALA A 210 -5.05 -2.47 -15.92
CA ALA A 210 -6.33 -2.36 -15.22
C ALA A 210 -7.42 -3.31 -15.79
N VAL A 211 -7.28 -3.73 -17.05
CA VAL A 211 -8.34 -4.46 -17.78
C VAL A 211 -7.96 -5.90 -18.14
N THR A 212 -6.72 -6.31 -17.90
CA THR A 212 -6.25 -7.68 -18.20
C THR A 212 -5.78 -8.38 -16.92
N GLN A 213 -6.07 -9.69 -16.79
CA GLN A 213 -5.54 -10.53 -15.71
C GLN A 213 -4.02 -10.79 -15.83
N LEU A 214 -3.40 -10.32 -16.92
CA LEU A 214 -1.98 -10.53 -17.27
C LEU A 214 -1.00 -9.62 -16.52
N PHE A 215 -1.48 -8.62 -15.77
CA PHE A 215 -0.66 -7.73 -14.92
C PHE A 215 -1.02 -7.87 -13.45
N THR A 216 -1.47 -9.06 -13.10
CA THR A 216 -1.35 -9.56 -11.74
C THR A 216 0.15 -9.55 -11.40
N GLU A 217 0.59 -8.76 -10.41
CA GLU A 217 2.01 -8.70 -10.02
C GLU A 217 2.54 -10.12 -9.80
N ASP A 218 3.80 -10.41 -10.15
CA ASP A 218 4.35 -11.79 -10.22
C ASP A 218 4.14 -12.63 -8.94
N TYR A 219 3.82 -12.04 -7.78
CA TYR A 219 3.52 -12.73 -6.54
C TYR A 219 2.04 -13.12 -6.34
N MET A 220 1.15 -12.71 -7.24
CA MET A 220 -0.29 -13.01 -7.21
C MET A 220 -0.69 -14.16 -8.16
N VAL A 221 0.28 -14.83 -8.81
CA VAL A 221 0.08 -16.01 -9.69
C VAL A 221 0.67 -17.27 -9.05
#